data_AF-A0A7R8CKJ4-F1
#
_entry.id   AF-A0A7R8CKJ4-F1
#
_cell.length_a   1.000
_cell.length_b   1.000
_cell.length_c   1.000
_cell.angle_alpha   90.00
_cell.angle_beta   90.00
_cell.angle_gamma   90.00
#
_symmetry.space_group_name_H-M   'P 1'
#
loop_
_entity.id
_entity.type
_entity.pdbx_description
1 polymer ?
#
loop_
_entity_poly.entity_id
_entity_poly.type
_entity_poly.pdbx_seq_one_letter_code
_entity_poly.pdbx_strand_id
1 'polypeptide(L)'
;MNDSLVKNPFYLQERMNMVPRLWDVVGANVGVFTRTTDSNHTKSVQQFWNKISHESVKESYSGWYSEIDEAFYSDYQIEDGPNNNKIAKETSNPLEWVEEENYVFRIGPYLPQIRKWLQTSVHPKMFLSAFSEEYLHNEDLRVSHFAAIFSITMGHSCPK
;
A
#
# COMPACT_ATOMS: atom_id res chain seq x y z
N MET A 1 -12.21 6.34 15.56
CA MET A 1 -12.76 4.96 15.62
C MET A 1 -11.87 4.14 16.54
N ASN A 2 -12.40 3.22 17.34
CA ASN A 2 -11.61 2.48 18.31
C ASN A 2 -10.70 1.46 17.57
N ASP A 3 -9.39 1.72 17.54
CA ASP A 3 -8.38 0.97 16.77
C ASP A 3 -8.35 -0.54 17.11
N SER A 4 -8.76 -0.87 18.33
CA SER A 4 -8.92 -2.26 18.81
C SER A 4 -9.98 -3.09 18.06
N LEU A 5 -11.00 -2.45 17.46
CA LEU A 5 -12.03 -3.15 16.70
C LEU A 5 -11.58 -3.47 15.27
N VAL A 6 -10.77 -2.61 14.67
CA VAL A 6 -10.25 -2.81 13.30
C VAL A 6 -9.23 -3.95 13.28
N LYS A 7 -8.45 -4.12 14.37
CA LYS A 7 -7.51 -5.23 14.54
C LYS A 7 -8.18 -6.57 14.90
N ASN A 8 -9.50 -6.60 15.12
CA ASN A 8 -10.23 -7.83 15.42
C ASN A 8 -10.68 -8.55 14.12
N PRO A 9 -10.13 -9.73 13.80
CA PRO A 9 -10.45 -10.44 12.56
C PRO A 9 -11.93 -10.87 12.47
N PHE A 10 -12.60 -11.11 13.60
CA PHE A 10 -14.04 -11.42 13.62
C PHE A 10 -14.89 -10.20 13.25
N TYR A 11 -14.51 -9.01 13.71
CA TYR A 11 -15.22 -7.77 13.41
C TYR A 11 -15.18 -7.45 11.90
N LEU A 12 -14.01 -7.57 11.29
CA LEU A 12 -13.84 -7.36 9.84
C LEU A 12 -14.62 -8.40 9.02
N GLN A 13 -14.60 -9.66 9.47
CA GLN A 13 -15.34 -10.74 8.83
C GLN A 13 -16.86 -10.47 8.82
N GLU A 14 -17.42 -10.03 9.95
CA GLU A 14 -18.85 -9.69 10.05
C GLU A 14 -19.23 -8.52 9.13
N ARG A 15 -18.42 -7.46 9.10
CA ARG A 15 -18.65 -6.30 8.22
C ARG A 15 -18.61 -6.69 6.75
N MET A 16 -17.64 -7.51 6.32
CA MET A 16 -17.54 -7.91 4.91
C MET A 16 -18.70 -8.82 4.48
N ASN A 17 -19.27 -9.61 5.38
CA ASN A 17 -20.45 -10.43 5.09
C ASN A 17 -21.72 -9.61 4.82
N MET A 18 -21.72 -8.31 5.15
CA MET A 18 -22.83 -7.40 4.83
C MET A 18 -22.77 -6.91 3.38
N VAL A 19 -21.60 -6.83 2.76
CA VAL A 19 -21.41 -6.22 1.44
C VAL A 19 -22.20 -6.97 0.35
N PRO A 20 -22.14 -8.32 0.25
CA PRO A 20 -22.98 -9.06 -0.69
C PRO A 20 -24.48 -8.77 -0.52
N ARG A 21 -24.96 -8.66 0.73
CA ARG A 21 -26.37 -8.40 1.04
C ARG A 21 -26.82 -7.01 0.59
N LEU A 22 -25.92 -6.03 0.61
CA LEU A 22 -26.24 -4.69 0.09
C LEU A 22 -26.49 -4.71 -1.42
N TRP A 23 -25.78 -5.57 -2.16
CA TRP A 23 -26.00 -5.73 -3.60
C TRP A 23 -27.39 -6.29 -3.90
N ASP A 24 -27.89 -7.22 -3.07
CA ASP A 24 -29.27 -7.74 -3.18
C ASP A 24 -30.31 -6.63 -2.96
N VAL A 25 -30.08 -5.75 -1.98
CA VAL A 25 -30.98 -4.63 -1.67
C VAL A 25 -31.08 -3.64 -2.82
N VAL A 26 -29.97 -3.36 -3.51
CA VAL A 26 -29.97 -2.45 -4.68
C VAL A 26 -30.38 -3.16 -5.97
N GLY A 27 -30.70 -4.46 -5.93
CA GLY A 27 -31.10 -5.24 -7.09
C GLY A 27 -29.97 -5.49 -8.09
N ALA A 28 -28.71 -5.43 -7.65
CA ALA A 28 -27.56 -5.69 -8.50
C ALA A 28 -27.26 -7.19 -8.58
N ASN A 29 -27.05 -7.71 -9.78
CA ASN A 29 -26.63 -9.10 -9.99
C ASN A 29 -25.10 -9.18 -10.05
N VAL A 30 -24.48 -9.52 -8.91
CA VAL A 30 -23.03 -9.67 -8.80
C VAL A 30 -22.64 -11.12 -9.05
N GLY A 31 -21.88 -11.39 -10.13
CA GLY A 31 -21.47 -12.74 -10.49
C GLY A 31 -20.49 -13.38 -9.50
N VAL A 32 -19.47 -12.63 -9.06
CA VAL A 32 -18.48 -13.12 -8.09
C VAL A 32 -18.09 -11.99 -7.14
N PHE A 33 -18.15 -12.26 -5.84
CA PHE A 33 -17.60 -11.40 -4.80
C PHE A 33 -16.27 -12.01 -4.33
N THR A 34 -15.15 -11.31 -4.59
CA THR A 34 -13.79 -11.76 -4.21
C THR A 34 -13.26 -10.90 -3.08
N ARG A 35 -12.57 -11.52 -2.12
CA ARG A 35 -11.85 -10.84 -1.04
C ARG A 35 -10.34 -10.99 -1.23
N THR A 36 -9.58 -9.99 -0.78
CA THR A 36 -8.11 -10.04 -0.80
C THR A 36 -7.54 -11.13 0.11
N THR A 37 -8.31 -11.60 1.08
CA THR A 37 -7.97 -12.75 1.95
C THR A 37 -8.21 -14.11 1.29
N ASP A 38 -8.89 -14.17 0.14
CA ASP A 38 -9.22 -15.44 -0.50
C ASP A 38 -7.96 -16.11 -1.04
N SER A 39 -7.85 -17.42 -0.87
CA SER A 39 -6.64 -18.17 -1.24
C SER A 39 -6.29 -18.05 -2.73
N ASN A 40 -7.30 -17.90 -3.60
CA ASN A 40 -7.09 -17.67 -5.04
C ASN A 40 -6.49 -16.29 -5.32
N HIS A 41 -6.90 -15.27 -4.58
CA HIS A 41 -6.33 -13.92 -4.69
C HIS A 41 -4.87 -13.94 -4.21
N THR A 42 -4.59 -14.52 -3.04
CA THR A 42 -3.23 -14.68 -2.50
C THR A 42 -2.29 -15.36 -3.50
N LYS A 43 -2.73 -16.48 -4.10
CA LYS A 43 -1.93 -17.18 -5.12
C LYS A 43 -1.68 -16.32 -6.35
N SER A 44 -2.68 -15.56 -6.80
CA SER A 44 -2.56 -14.69 -7.98
C SER A 44 -1.56 -13.55 -7.73
N VAL A 45 -1.60 -12.95 -6.54
CA VAL A 45 -0.64 -11.91 -6.12
C VAL A 45 0.77 -12.49 -6.04
N GLN A 46 0.96 -13.66 -5.44
CA GLN A 46 2.27 -14.33 -5.39
C GLN A 46 2.81 -14.69 -6.77
N GLN A 47 1.95 -15.15 -7.69
CA GLN A 47 2.35 -15.42 -9.07
C GLN A 47 2.73 -14.15 -9.83
N PHE A 48 1.99 -13.06 -9.63
CA PHE A 48 2.32 -11.77 -10.21
C PHE A 48 3.67 -11.28 -9.67
N TRP A 49 3.86 -11.34 -8.35
CA TRP A 49 5.11 -10.99 -7.70
C TRP A 49 6.30 -11.75 -8.28
N ASN A 50 6.20 -13.06 -8.42
CA ASN A 50 7.28 -13.89 -8.96
C ASN A 50 7.68 -13.52 -10.40
N LYS A 51 6.78 -12.89 -11.17
CA LYS A 51 7.11 -12.42 -12.53
C LYS A 51 7.85 -11.09 -12.51
N ILE A 52 7.49 -10.18 -11.62
CA ILE A 52 8.06 -8.83 -11.56
C ILE A 52 9.24 -8.72 -10.61
N SER A 53 9.46 -9.70 -9.73
CA SER A 53 10.51 -9.67 -8.70
C SER A 53 11.92 -9.62 -9.28
N HIS A 54 12.13 -10.12 -10.49
CA HIS A 54 13.42 -10.02 -11.19
C HIS A 54 13.71 -8.62 -11.72
N GLU A 55 12.67 -7.80 -11.89
CA GLU A 55 12.78 -6.41 -12.34
C GLU A 55 12.70 -5.42 -11.18
N SER A 56 12.39 -5.89 -9.97
CA SER A 56 12.41 -5.06 -8.77
C SER A 56 13.81 -4.95 -8.20
N VAL A 57 14.12 -3.77 -7.68
CA VAL A 57 15.39 -3.46 -7.02
C VAL A 57 15.13 -3.35 -5.53
N LYS A 58 16.06 -3.83 -4.72
CA LYS A 58 16.01 -3.59 -3.27
C LYS A 58 16.62 -2.25 -2.96
N GLU A 59 15.88 -1.41 -2.25
CA GLU A 59 16.37 -0.13 -1.73
C GLU A 59 16.17 -0.12 -0.21
N SER A 60 17.21 0.23 0.53
CA SER A 60 17.14 0.47 1.96
C SER A 60 16.69 1.91 2.19
N TYR A 61 15.62 2.09 2.95
CA TYR A 61 15.19 3.41 3.41
C TYR A 61 15.26 3.45 4.94
N SER A 62 15.99 4.44 5.46
CA SER A 62 16.14 4.66 6.88
C SER A 62 15.63 6.04 7.27
N GLY A 63 14.80 6.12 8.29
CA GLY A 63 14.31 7.40 8.78
C GLY A 63 13.50 7.25 10.06
N TRP A 64 13.16 8.40 10.65
CA TRP A 64 12.28 8.44 11.81
C TRP A 64 10.82 8.29 11.38
N TYR A 65 10.11 7.35 12.00
CA TYR A 65 8.74 6.98 11.65
C TYR A 65 7.82 7.03 12.89
N SER A 66 6.60 7.53 12.70
CA SER A 66 5.53 7.50 13.70
C SER A 66 4.51 6.42 13.29
N GLU A 67 4.30 5.39 14.12
CA GLU A 67 3.24 4.41 13.89
C GLU A 67 1.84 5.04 14.02
N ILE A 68 1.71 6.09 14.85
CA ILE A 68 0.44 6.77 15.09
C ILE A 68 0.02 7.61 13.88
N ASP A 69 0.98 8.29 13.26
CA ASP A 69 0.73 9.16 12.11
C ASP A 69 0.88 8.42 10.77
N GLU A 70 1.35 7.18 10.80
CA GLU A 70 1.74 6.36 9.65
C GLU A 70 2.66 7.13 8.66
N ALA A 71 3.60 7.91 9.20
CA ALA A 71 4.38 8.87 8.42
C ALA A 71 5.86 8.94 8.84
N PHE A 72 6.71 9.25 7.86
CA PHE A 72 8.12 9.54 8.07
C PHE A 72 8.36 11.03 8.35
N TYR A 73 9.30 11.30 9.24
CA TYR A 73 9.69 12.64 9.67
C TYR A 73 11.12 12.95 9.26
N SER A 74 11.32 14.16 8.75
CA SER A 74 12.64 14.72 8.46
C SER A 74 13.27 15.31 9.73
N ASP A 75 14.60 15.45 9.77
CA ASP A 75 15.33 15.90 10.96
C ASP A 75 14.84 17.23 11.54
N TYR A 76 14.31 18.14 10.72
CA TYR A 76 13.79 19.42 11.20
C TYR A 76 12.43 19.32 11.90
N GLN A 77 11.69 18.24 11.68
CA GLN A 77 10.36 17.98 12.27
C GLN A 77 10.45 17.19 13.58
N ILE A 78 11.67 16.91 14.05
CA ILE A 78 11.94 16.02 15.18
C ILE A 78 12.55 16.79 16.34
N GLU A 79 12.13 16.48 17.56
CA GLU A 79 12.73 17.00 18.78
C GLU A 79 12.90 15.91 19.84
N ASP A 80 13.69 16.22 20.87
CA ASP A 80 13.89 15.32 22.00
C ASP A 80 12.74 15.45 22.99
N GLY A 81 12.03 14.34 23.18
CA GLY A 81 10.96 14.21 24.16
C GLY A 81 11.47 13.78 25.54
N PRO A 82 10.53 13.53 26.48
CA PRO A 82 10.86 13.01 27.79
C PRO A 82 11.66 11.70 27.68
N ASN A 83 12.68 11.53 28.54
CA ASN A 83 13.52 10.34 28.61
C ASN A 83 14.42 10.05 27.38
N ASN A 84 14.85 11.09 26.64
CA ASN A 84 15.71 10.97 25.45
C ASN A 84 15.07 10.21 24.27
N ASN A 85 13.74 10.10 24.22
CA ASN A 85 13.04 9.56 23.07
C ASN A 85 12.88 10.64 21.99
N LYS A 86 12.86 10.26 20.70
CA LYS A 86 12.50 11.19 19.62
C LYS A 86 10.98 11.33 19.53
N ILE A 87 10.51 12.56 19.36
CA ILE A 87 9.10 12.88 19.13
C ILE A 87 8.93 13.81 17.94
N ALA A 88 7.77 13.75 17.29
CA ALA A 88 7.38 14.69 16.25
C ALA A 88 7.04 16.07 16.87
N LYS A 89 7.57 17.16 16.31
CA LYS A 89 7.32 18.52 16.83
C LYS A 89 5.85 18.94 16.78
N GLU A 90 5.14 18.49 15.75
CA GLU A 90 3.75 18.91 15.50
C GLU A 90 2.74 18.13 16.33
N THR A 91 2.94 16.82 16.45
CA THR A 91 1.98 15.91 17.09
C THR A 91 2.44 15.45 18.48
N SER A 92 3.70 15.68 18.84
CA SER A 92 4.37 15.12 20.03
C SER A 92 4.30 13.58 20.11
N ASN A 93 4.03 12.92 18.98
CA ASN A 93 3.98 11.47 18.90
C ASN A 93 5.39 10.86 18.93
N PRO A 94 5.57 9.67 19.55
CA PRO A 94 6.84 8.98 19.60
C PRO A 94 7.30 8.58 18.20
N LEU A 95 8.59 8.74 17.95
CA LEU A 95 9.25 8.35 16.71
C LEU A 95 10.21 7.21 16.96
N GLU A 96 10.21 6.26 16.04
CA GLU A 96 11.15 5.15 16.02
C GLU A 96 12.04 5.25 14.79
N TRP A 97 13.32 4.94 14.96
CA TRP A 97 14.22 4.83 13.82
C TRP A 97 13.93 3.51 13.12
N VAL A 98 13.44 3.59 11.89
CA VAL A 98 13.11 2.41 11.09
C VAL A 98 14.07 2.38 9.92
N GLU A 99 14.73 1.24 9.75
CA GLU A 99 15.50 0.88 8.56
C GLU A 99 14.80 -0.29 7.89
N GLU A 100 14.17 -0.03 6.73
CA GLU A 100 13.50 -1.08 5.97
C GLU A 100 14.18 -1.29 4.63
N GLU A 101 14.46 -2.55 4.33
CA GLU A 101 14.74 -2.99 2.97
C GLU A 101 13.42 -3.17 2.23
N ASN A 102 13.17 -2.30 1.26
CA ASN A 102 11.96 -2.35 0.45
C ASN A 102 12.26 -2.73 -0.99
N TYR A 103 11.36 -3.50 -1.58
CA TYR A 103 11.37 -3.75 -3.00
C TYR A 103 10.71 -2.59 -3.74
N VAL A 104 11.40 -2.12 -4.76
CA VAL A 104 11.03 -0.98 -5.60
C VAL A 104 10.93 -1.45 -7.04
N PHE A 105 9.75 -1.27 -7.63
CA PHE A 105 9.47 -1.58 -9.03
C PHE A 105 9.77 -0.36 -9.91
N ARG A 106 10.67 -0.55 -10.88
CA ARG A 106 11.06 0.51 -11.81
C ARG A 106 9.97 0.71 -12.86
N ILE A 107 9.09 1.69 -12.65
CA ILE A 107 8.00 1.96 -13.59
C ILE A 107 8.46 2.77 -14.81
N GLY A 108 9.58 3.50 -14.70
CA GLY A 108 10.13 4.37 -15.75
C GLY A 108 10.14 3.75 -17.15
N PRO A 109 10.67 2.52 -17.35
CA PRO A 109 10.66 1.83 -18.64
C PRO A 109 9.27 1.59 -19.25
N TYR A 110 8.23 1.49 -18.42
CA TYR A 110 6.85 1.20 -18.81
C TYR A 110 6.02 2.45 -19.12
N LEU A 111 6.42 3.62 -18.60
CA LEU A 111 5.66 4.86 -18.76
C LEU A 111 5.33 5.22 -20.22
N PRO A 112 6.21 5.08 -21.22
CA PRO A 112 5.85 5.36 -22.61
C PRO A 112 4.69 4.48 -23.12
N GLN A 113 4.66 3.21 -22.73
CA GLN A 113 3.61 2.27 -23.11
C GLN A 113 2.30 2.60 -22.39
N ILE A 114 2.38 2.89 -21.09
CA ILE A 114 1.23 3.30 -20.26
C ILE A 114 0.60 4.57 -20.82
N ARG A 115 1.40 5.61 -21.13
CA ARG A 115 0.91 6.85 -21.74
C ARG A 115 0.15 6.59 -23.03
N LYS A 116 0.70 5.76 -23.91
CA LYS A 116 0.04 5.39 -25.17
C LYS A 116 -1.30 4.67 -24.93
N TRP A 117 -1.34 3.75 -23.98
CA TRP A 117 -2.54 2.98 -23.66
C TRP A 117 -3.65 3.87 -23.06
N LEU A 118 -3.30 4.79 -22.15
CA LEU A 118 -4.25 5.70 -21.52
C LEU A 118 -5.05 6.55 -22.53
N GLN A 119 -4.42 6.97 -23.64
CA GLN A 119 -5.08 7.73 -24.70
C GLN A 119 -6.28 7.00 -25.32
N THR A 120 -6.27 5.67 -25.30
CA THR A 120 -7.32 4.84 -25.92
C THR A 120 -8.26 4.17 -24.93
N SER A 121 -7.87 4.07 -23.65
CA SER A 121 -8.57 3.22 -22.67
C SER A 121 -9.37 3.99 -21.63
N VAL A 122 -9.13 5.31 -21.46
CA VAL A 122 -9.84 6.13 -20.46
C VAL A 122 -11.15 6.66 -21.03
N HIS A 123 -12.26 6.33 -20.35
CA HIS A 123 -13.60 6.80 -20.68
C HIS A 123 -14.38 7.20 -19.42
N PRO A 124 -15.11 8.32 -19.42
CA PRO A 124 -15.15 9.38 -20.44
C PRO A 124 -13.82 10.14 -20.63
N LYS A 125 -13.57 10.69 -21.83
CA LYS A 125 -12.31 11.35 -22.19
C LYS A 125 -11.94 12.55 -21.32
N MET A 126 -12.91 13.19 -20.66
CA MET A 126 -12.64 14.32 -19.75
C MET A 126 -11.73 13.95 -18.57
N PHE A 127 -11.67 12.68 -18.19
CA PHE A 127 -10.77 12.22 -17.12
C PHE A 127 -9.32 12.06 -17.58
N LEU A 128 -9.04 12.11 -18.89
CA LEU A 128 -7.68 11.95 -19.40
C LEU A 128 -6.74 13.05 -18.89
N SER A 129 -7.23 14.28 -18.71
CA SER A 129 -6.41 15.38 -18.17
C SER A 129 -6.02 15.19 -16.71
N ALA A 130 -6.75 14.36 -15.94
CA ALA A 130 -6.38 14.02 -14.58
C ALA A 130 -5.11 13.14 -14.53
N PHE A 131 -4.80 12.43 -15.62
CA PHE A 131 -3.59 11.62 -15.77
C PHE A 131 -2.46 12.38 -16.48
N SER A 132 -2.48 13.71 -16.44
CA SER A 132 -1.43 14.55 -17.05
C SER A 132 -0.05 14.29 -16.43
N GLU A 133 1.02 14.75 -17.11
CA GLU A 133 2.44 14.48 -16.79
C GLU A 133 2.86 14.78 -15.33
N GLU A 134 2.05 15.53 -14.58
CA GLU A 134 2.24 15.78 -13.15
C GLU A 134 2.05 14.53 -12.27
N TYR A 135 1.24 13.55 -12.66
CA TYR A 135 1.02 12.33 -11.84
C TYR A 135 1.87 11.14 -12.26
N LEU A 136 2.39 11.15 -13.49
CA LEU A 136 3.30 10.12 -14.01
C LEU A 136 4.76 10.55 -13.81
N HIS A 137 5.09 11.01 -12.60
CA HIS A 137 6.47 11.26 -12.22
C HIS A 137 7.28 9.96 -12.30
N ASN A 138 8.56 10.07 -12.72
CA ASN A 138 9.54 8.98 -12.79
C ASN A 138 9.97 8.46 -11.41
N GLU A 139 9.07 8.49 -10.43
CA GLU A 139 9.35 7.92 -9.12
C GLU A 139 9.04 6.43 -9.16
N ASP A 140 10.00 5.63 -8.72
CA ASP A 140 9.83 4.20 -8.72
C ASP A 140 8.88 3.77 -7.60
N LEU A 141 8.11 2.72 -7.88
CA LEU A 141 7.00 2.32 -7.03
C LEU A 141 7.48 1.38 -5.93
N ARG A 142 7.32 1.78 -4.66
CA ARG A 142 7.51 0.89 -3.52
C ARG A 142 6.40 -0.16 -3.50
N VAL A 143 6.76 -1.43 -3.46
CA VAL A 143 5.83 -2.57 -3.60
C VAL A 143 5.86 -3.53 -2.41
N SER A 144 6.63 -3.21 -1.37
CA SER A 144 6.66 -3.93 -0.09
C SER A 144 6.65 -2.96 1.08
N HIS A 145 6.31 -3.48 2.27
CA HIS A 145 6.50 -2.80 3.55
C HIS A 145 6.73 -3.87 4.63
N PHE A 146 7.73 -3.69 5.50
CA PHE A 146 8.14 -4.74 6.45
C PHE A 146 7.20 -4.83 7.66
N ALA A 147 6.56 -3.72 8.05
CA ALA A 147 5.68 -3.65 9.23
C ALA A 147 4.22 -4.12 9.01
N ALA A 148 3.85 -4.63 7.83
CA ALA A 148 2.46 -4.96 7.52
C ALA A 148 2.03 -6.35 8.09
N ILE A 149 1.67 -6.41 9.37
CA ILE A 149 1.19 -7.62 10.09
C ILE A 149 -0.04 -8.26 9.40
N PHE A 150 -0.81 -7.47 8.64
CA PHE A 150 -2.00 -7.93 7.89
C PHE A 150 -1.80 -7.79 6.36
N SER A 151 -0.77 -8.43 5.80
CA SER A 151 -0.48 -8.40 4.36
C SER A 151 -0.24 -9.79 3.76
N ILE A 152 -0.26 -9.87 2.42
CA ILE A 152 0.11 -11.09 1.69
C ILE A 152 1.63 -11.22 1.71
N THR A 153 2.14 -12.32 2.24
CA THR A 153 3.58 -12.58 2.26
C THR A 153 4.09 -12.92 0.86
N MET A 154 5.27 -12.36 0.52
CA MET A 154 5.93 -12.46 -0.78
C MET A 154 6.49 -13.87 -1.11
N GLY A 155 6.14 -14.91 -0.36
CA GLY A 155 6.71 -16.25 -0.50
C GLY A 155 8.14 -16.36 0.06
N HIS A 156 8.64 -17.59 0.19
CA HIS A 156 9.80 -18.01 0.99
C HIS A 156 11.20 -17.48 0.59
N SER A 157 11.32 -16.36 -0.13
CA SER A 157 12.63 -15.80 -0.53
C SER A 157 13.06 -14.52 0.20
N CYS A 158 12.37 -14.13 1.28
CA CYS A 158 12.84 -13.05 2.14
C CYS A 158 13.66 -13.66 3.30
N PRO A 159 14.97 -13.37 3.43
CA PRO A 159 15.71 -13.72 4.64
C PRO A 159 15.04 -13.00 5.82
N LYS A 160 14.89 -13.73 6.92
CA LYS A 160 14.53 -13.14 8.22
C LYS A 160 15.67 -12.29 8.75
#